data_AF-A0A350D203-F1
#
_entry.id   AF-A0A350D203-F1
#
_cell.length_a   1.000
_cell.length_b   1.000
_cell.length_c   1.000
_cell.angle_alpha   90.00
_cell.angle_beta   90.00
_cell.angle_gamma   90.00
#
_symmetry.space_group_name_H-M   'P 1'
#
loop_
_entity.id
_entity.type
_entity.pdbx_description
1 polymer ?
#
loop_
_entity_poly.entity_id
_entity_poly.type
_entity_poly.pdbx_seq_one_letter_code
_entity_poly.pdbx_strand_id
1 'polypeptide(L)'
;MIEYEKPYWEKGLLVAGVDEAGRGPLAGPIVACAVILPPFTEPFIDKDSKGMSQKEREEAYEIIKSKALAIGTAVVDSSLIDRVGILRANQIAFKRALEDLKHNFHVVISDYLPVEGYECIALVKGDEKSLSCACASVVAKVLRDRIMEH
;
A
#
# COMPACT_ATOMS: atom_id res chain seq x y z
N MET A 1 9.54 11.51 4.69
CA MET A 1 8.59 10.39 4.55
C MET A 1 8.96 9.17 5.40
N ILE A 2 9.75 9.24 6.47
CA ILE A 2 9.99 8.07 7.35
C ILE A 2 9.73 8.38 8.82
N GLU A 3 9.03 9.49 9.08
CA GLU A 3 8.77 9.98 10.43
C GLU A 3 7.89 9.01 11.23
N TYR A 4 7.00 8.31 10.55
CA TYR A 4 6.07 7.37 11.17
C TYR A 4 6.68 5.98 11.34
N GLU A 5 7.61 5.58 10.46
CA GLU A 5 8.32 4.32 10.57
C GLU A 5 9.42 4.34 11.63
N LYS A 6 10.17 5.43 11.72
CA LYS A 6 11.36 5.57 12.58
C LYS A 6 11.14 5.13 14.04
N PRO A 7 10.10 5.61 14.76
CA PRO A 7 9.89 5.24 16.16
C PRO A 7 9.67 3.73 16.39
N TYR A 8 9.22 2.99 15.37
CA TYR A 8 9.04 1.55 15.42
C TYR A 8 10.34 0.82 15.07
N TRP A 9 11.03 1.28 14.02
CA TRP A 9 12.34 0.74 13.64
C TRP A 9 13.38 0.85 14.77
N GLU A 10 13.40 1.96 15.50
CA GLU A 10 14.27 2.16 16.68
C GLU A 10 14.00 1.14 17.81
N LYS A 11 12.78 0.59 17.87
CA LYS A 11 12.39 -0.45 18.82
C LYS A 11 12.59 -1.88 18.27
N GLY A 12 13.16 -2.01 17.08
CA GLY A 12 13.29 -3.29 16.37
C GLY A 12 11.97 -3.83 15.81
N LEU A 13 10.93 -2.99 15.72
CA LEU A 13 9.63 -3.36 15.20
C LEU A 13 9.53 -3.08 13.71
N LEU A 14 8.98 -4.03 12.98
CA LEU A 14 8.68 -3.91 11.55
C LEU A 14 7.32 -3.26 11.30
N VAL A 15 7.28 -2.42 10.27
CA VAL A 15 6.12 -1.65 9.83
C VAL A 15 5.67 -2.15 8.46
N ALA A 16 4.37 -2.37 8.29
CA ALA A 16 3.76 -2.60 6.99
C ALA A 16 3.00 -1.34 6.55
N GLY A 17 3.39 -0.73 5.43
CA GLY A 17 2.60 0.31 4.79
C GLY A 17 1.56 -0.29 3.87
N VAL A 18 0.32 0.20 3.89
CA VAL A 18 -0.76 -0.28 3.04
C VAL A 18 -1.47 0.88 2.36
N ASP A 19 -1.81 0.69 1.08
CA ASP A 19 -2.60 1.64 0.30
C ASP A 19 -3.37 0.93 -0.83
N GLU A 20 -4.34 1.63 -1.42
CA GLU A 20 -5.16 1.13 -2.52
C GLU A 20 -5.16 2.01 -3.77
N ALA A 21 -5.42 1.37 -4.92
CA ALA A 21 -5.82 2.03 -6.15
C ALA A 21 -7.22 1.54 -6.56
N GLY A 22 -8.04 2.44 -7.10
CA GLY A 22 -9.32 2.08 -7.70
C GLY A 22 -10.56 2.31 -6.85
N ARG A 23 -10.46 3.05 -5.74
CA ARG A 23 -11.62 3.38 -4.89
C ARG A 23 -12.64 4.36 -5.53
N GLY A 24 -12.18 5.24 -6.42
CA GLY A 24 -12.99 6.31 -7.03
C GLY A 24 -13.61 6.05 -8.41
N PRO A 25 -12.99 5.27 -9.32
CA PRO A 25 -13.55 4.99 -10.64
C PRO A 25 -14.87 4.20 -10.62
N LEU A 26 -15.70 4.37 -11.67
CA LEU A 26 -16.97 3.65 -11.85
C LEU A 26 -16.81 2.17 -12.23
N ALA A 27 -15.63 1.78 -12.71
CA ALA A 27 -15.36 0.44 -13.22
C ALA A 27 -13.95 -0.04 -12.84
N GLY A 28 -13.81 -1.35 -12.82
CA GLY A 28 -12.58 -2.04 -12.45
C GLY A 28 -12.50 -2.38 -10.96
N PRO A 29 -11.49 -3.17 -10.57
CA PRO A 29 -11.32 -3.59 -9.19
C PRO A 29 -10.70 -2.50 -8.32
N ILE A 30 -10.79 -2.72 -7.00
CA ILE A 30 -9.83 -2.18 -6.05
C ILE A 30 -8.62 -3.10 -6.06
N VAL A 31 -7.42 -2.52 -6.17
CA VAL A 31 -6.16 -3.21 -5.95
C VAL A 31 -5.50 -2.60 -4.73
N ALA A 32 -5.23 -3.41 -3.71
CA ALA A 32 -4.48 -3.01 -2.53
C ALA A 32 -3.08 -3.63 -2.56
N CYS A 33 -2.13 -2.92 -1.96
CA CYS A 33 -0.78 -3.40 -1.74
C CYS A 33 -0.37 -3.14 -0.30
N ALA A 34 0.40 -4.07 0.28
CA ALA A 34 1.13 -3.89 1.51
C ALA A 34 2.63 -4.04 1.25
N VAL A 35 3.45 -3.19 1.85
CA VAL A 35 4.91 -3.19 1.68
C VAL A 35 5.59 -3.11 3.04
N ILE A 36 6.58 -3.98 3.26
CA ILE A 36 7.53 -3.89 4.38
C ILE A 36 8.89 -3.52 3.81
N LEU A 37 9.46 -2.43 4.31
CA LEU A 37 10.82 -1.99 3.96
C LEU A 37 11.83 -2.43 5.04
N PRO A 38 13.11 -2.60 4.66
CA PRO A 38 14.18 -2.74 5.65
C PRO A 38 14.16 -1.56 6.64
N PRO A 39 14.41 -1.80 7.95
CA PRO A 39 14.52 -0.72 8.91
C PRO A 39 15.55 0.34 8.46
N PHE A 40 15.22 1.60 8.71
CA PHE A 40 16.05 2.77 8.35
C PHE A 40 16.30 2.92 6.84
N THR A 41 15.40 2.40 6.00
CA THR A 41 15.44 2.67 4.57
C THR A 41 15.29 4.17 4.32
N GLU A 42 16.25 4.76 3.63
CA GLU A 42 16.19 6.16 3.19
C GLU A 42 15.14 6.33 2.09
N PRO A 43 14.35 7.43 2.09
CA PRO A 43 13.41 7.73 1.02
C PRO A 43 14.08 7.76 -0.35
N PHE A 44 13.60 6.92 -1.26
CA PHE A 44 14.07 6.84 -2.65
C PHE A 44 12.98 7.19 -3.68
N ILE A 45 11.77 7.41 -3.19
CA ILE A 45 10.67 8.09 -3.87
C ILE A 45 10.37 9.33 -3.05
N ASP A 46 9.85 10.39 -3.66
CA ASP A 46 9.62 11.70 -3.02
C ASP A 46 8.23 12.28 -3.35
N LYS A 47 7.41 11.58 -4.13
CA LYS A 47 6.11 12.04 -4.64
C LYS A 47 5.07 10.92 -4.55
N ASP A 48 3.80 11.30 -4.36
CA ASP A 48 2.64 10.41 -4.54
C ASP A 48 2.65 9.85 -5.98
N SER A 49 2.24 8.60 -6.13
CA SER A 49 2.00 7.91 -7.40
C SER A 49 1.19 8.74 -8.42
N LYS A 50 0.30 9.63 -7.95
CA LYS A 50 -0.49 10.55 -8.79
C LYS A 50 0.35 11.64 -9.46
N GLY A 51 1.46 12.04 -8.82
CA GLY A 51 2.41 13.02 -9.36
C GLY A 51 3.45 12.43 -10.32
N MET A 52 3.46 11.10 -10.46
CA MET A 52 4.39 10.36 -11.32
C MET A 52 3.77 10.10 -12.70
N SER A 53 4.58 10.11 -13.75
CA SER A 53 4.24 9.55 -15.05
C SER A 53 4.17 8.01 -14.97
N GLN A 54 3.55 7.37 -15.97
CA GLN A 54 3.51 5.90 -16.04
C GLN A 54 4.91 5.28 -16.04
N LYS A 55 5.86 5.89 -16.79
CA LYS A 55 7.25 5.43 -16.84
C LYS A 55 7.94 5.52 -15.48
N GLU A 56 7.78 6.65 -14.78
CA GLU A 56 8.35 6.82 -13.44
C GLU A 56 7.75 5.83 -12.43
N ARG A 57 6.44 5.54 -12.51
CA ARG A 57 5.81 4.53 -11.65
C ARG A 57 6.35 3.12 -11.91
N GLU A 58 6.54 2.76 -13.17
CA GLU A 58 7.11 1.47 -13.56
C GLU A 58 8.57 1.31 -13.08
N GLU A 59 9.38 2.36 -13.22
CA GLU A 59 10.76 2.39 -12.68
C GLU A 59 10.77 2.27 -11.14
N ALA A 60 9.90 3.02 -10.46
CA ALA A 60 9.78 2.94 -9.01
C ALA A 60 9.27 1.58 -8.53
N TYR A 61 8.33 0.96 -9.26
CA TYR A 61 7.85 -0.39 -8.97
C TYR A 61 8.99 -1.41 -8.93
N GLU A 62 9.89 -1.39 -9.93
CA GLU A 62 11.05 -2.29 -9.95
C GLU A 62 12.03 -1.99 -8.80
N ILE A 63 12.26 -0.72 -8.46
CA ILE A 63 13.09 -0.34 -7.31
C ILE A 63 12.47 -0.85 -6.01
N ILE A 64 11.17 -0.64 -5.80
CA ILE A 64 10.44 -1.11 -4.61
C ILE A 64 10.56 -2.62 -4.48
N LYS A 65 10.31 -3.35 -5.57
CA LYS A 65 10.42 -4.82 -5.61
C LYS A 65 11.82 -5.31 -5.26
N SER A 66 12.87 -4.58 -5.65
CA SER A 66 14.25 -4.93 -5.32
C SER A 66 14.65 -4.65 -3.86
N LYS A 67 14.00 -3.67 -3.22
CA LYS A 67 14.38 -3.17 -1.89
C LYS A 67 13.49 -3.67 -0.75
N ALA A 68 12.22 -3.95 -1.03
CA ALA A 68 11.27 -4.36 0.00
C ALA A 68 11.64 -5.72 0.59
N LEU A 69 11.45 -5.86 1.91
CA LEU A 69 11.55 -7.16 2.59
C LEU A 69 10.40 -8.07 2.17
N ALA A 70 9.21 -7.49 1.99
CA ALA A 70 8.02 -8.19 1.55
C ALA A 70 7.06 -7.24 0.85
N ILE A 71 6.34 -7.80 -0.12
CA ILE A 71 5.24 -7.14 -0.83
C ILE A 71 4.08 -8.13 -0.88
N GLY A 72 2.92 -7.70 -0.42
CA GLY A 72 1.67 -8.46 -0.49
C GLY A 72 0.65 -7.67 -1.27
N THR A 73 -0.16 -8.35 -2.09
CA THR A 73 -1.11 -7.68 -2.99
C THR A 73 -2.48 -8.34 -2.93
N ALA A 74 -3.53 -7.57 -3.17
CA ALA A 74 -4.88 -8.09 -3.23
C ALA A 74 -5.70 -7.36 -4.28
N VAL A 75 -6.52 -8.12 -5.00
CA VAL A 75 -7.51 -7.60 -5.94
C VAL A 75 -8.90 -7.93 -5.40
N VAL A 76 -9.76 -6.92 -5.39
CA VAL A 76 -11.17 -7.04 -5.04
C VAL A 76 -11.99 -6.55 -6.22
N ASP A 77 -12.70 -7.50 -6.86
CA ASP A 77 -13.51 -7.25 -8.04
C ASP A 77 -14.80 -6.48 -7.73
N SER A 78 -15.39 -5.90 -8.77
CA SER A 78 -16.61 -5.10 -8.66
C SER A 78 -17.81 -5.88 -8.12
N SER A 79 -17.92 -7.19 -8.40
CA SER A 79 -19.03 -7.99 -7.88
C SER A 79 -18.99 -8.10 -6.35
N LEU A 80 -17.79 -8.16 -5.77
CA LEU A 80 -17.64 -8.09 -4.31
C LEU A 80 -17.95 -6.68 -3.80
N ILE A 81 -17.44 -5.64 -4.46
CA ILE A 81 -17.71 -4.24 -4.10
C ILE A 81 -19.22 -3.95 -4.04
N ASP A 82 -19.97 -4.37 -5.07
CA ASP A 82 -21.42 -4.16 -5.15
C ASP A 82 -22.18 -4.86 -4.04
N ARG A 83 -21.69 -6.02 -3.58
CA ARG A 83 -22.33 -6.81 -2.50
C ARG A 83 -22.07 -6.25 -1.11
N VAL A 84 -20.85 -5.77 -0.83
CA VAL A 84 -20.44 -5.40 0.54
C VAL A 84 -20.25 -3.89 0.75
N GLY A 85 -20.30 -3.11 -0.32
CA GLY A 85 -20.01 -1.69 -0.32
C GLY A 85 -18.50 -1.38 -0.34
N ILE A 86 -18.16 -0.19 -0.83
CA ILE A 86 -16.77 0.22 -1.09
C ILE A 86 -15.88 0.20 0.16
N LEU A 87 -16.40 0.61 1.31
CA LEU A 87 -15.62 0.67 2.54
C LEU A 87 -15.24 -0.73 3.03
N ARG A 88 -16.19 -1.68 3.01
CA ARG A 88 -15.93 -3.06 3.42
C ARG A 88 -15.06 -3.79 2.41
N ALA A 89 -15.25 -3.53 1.12
CA ALA A 89 -14.39 -4.06 0.07
C ALA A 89 -12.94 -3.60 0.27
N ASN A 90 -12.71 -2.34 0.63
CA ASN A 90 -11.36 -1.84 0.90
C ASN A 90 -10.74 -2.49 2.15
N GLN A 91 -11.50 -2.66 3.22
CA GLN A 91 -11.05 -3.41 4.40
C GLN A 91 -10.64 -4.85 4.04
N ILE A 92 -11.41 -5.52 3.17
CA ILE A 92 -11.08 -6.86 2.68
C ILE A 92 -9.79 -6.83 1.86
N ALA A 93 -9.62 -5.85 0.98
CA ALA A 93 -8.42 -5.69 0.16
C ALA A 93 -7.16 -5.50 1.04
N PHE A 94 -7.22 -4.60 2.03
CA PHE A 94 -6.13 -4.37 2.98
C PHE A 94 -5.75 -5.62 3.77
N LYS A 95 -6.72 -6.34 4.34
CA LYS A 95 -6.45 -7.57 5.09
C LYS A 95 -5.79 -8.63 4.21
N ARG A 96 -6.32 -8.85 3.01
CA ARG A 96 -5.75 -9.81 2.04
C ARG A 96 -4.33 -9.42 1.62
N ALA A 97 -4.06 -8.14 1.39
CA ALA A 97 -2.72 -7.67 1.04
C ALA A 97 -1.72 -7.89 2.20
N LEU A 98 -2.14 -7.64 3.44
CA LEU A 98 -1.32 -7.90 4.63
C LEU A 98 -1.08 -9.40 4.86
N GLU A 99 -2.08 -10.25 4.61
CA GLU A 99 -1.94 -11.71 4.67
C GLU A 99 -0.98 -12.25 3.59
N ASP A 100 -1.00 -11.64 2.39
CA ASP A 100 -0.15 -12.06 1.28
C ASP A 100 1.33 -11.67 1.45
N LEU A 101 1.66 -10.76 2.38
CA LEU A 101 3.05 -10.41 2.72
C LEU A 101 3.90 -11.63 3.06
N LYS A 102 3.30 -12.66 3.70
CA LYS A 102 3.99 -13.86 4.20
C LYS A 102 5.25 -13.53 5.02
N HIS A 103 5.23 -12.40 5.71
CA HIS A 103 6.33 -11.86 6.49
C HIS A 103 5.77 -11.24 7.78
N ASN A 104 6.52 -11.34 8.88
CA ASN A 104 6.10 -10.75 10.15
C ASN A 104 6.17 -9.21 10.10
N PHE A 105 5.18 -8.57 10.71
CA PHE A 105 5.14 -7.13 10.98
C PHE A 105 4.43 -6.89 12.33
N HIS A 106 4.58 -5.69 12.89
CA HIS A 106 4.08 -5.35 14.22
C HIS A 106 3.03 -4.24 14.17
N VAL A 107 3.20 -3.29 13.26
CA VAL A 107 2.30 -2.16 13.09
C VAL A 107 2.00 -1.94 11.61
N VAL A 108 0.79 -1.49 11.33
CA VAL A 108 0.35 -1.08 9.99
C VAL A 108 0.28 0.44 9.93
N ILE A 109 0.75 1.03 8.84
CA ILE A 109 0.46 2.42 8.48
C ILE A 109 -0.39 2.37 7.23
N SER A 110 -1.48 3.13 7.20
CA SER A 110 -2.38 3.22 6.05
C SER A 110 -2.65 4.66 5.63
N ASP A 111 -3.02 4.87 4.36
CA ASP A 111 -3.63 6.13 3.97
C ASP A 111 -5.12 6.13 4.34
N TYR A 112 -5.48 7.10 5.17
CA TYR A 112 -6.84 7.50 5.58
C TYR A 112 -7.67 6.49 6.40
N LEU A 113 -7.60 5.18 6.13
CA LEU A 113 -8.50 4.18 6.73
C LEU A 113 -7.77 3.23 7.69
N PRO A 114 -8.23 3.08 8.96
CA PRO A 114 -7.65 2.09 9.86
C PRO A 114 -7.91 0.67 9.34
N VAL A 115 -6.97 -0.25 9.55
CA VAL A 115 -7.17 -1.66 9.19
C VAL A 115 -7.68 -2.45 10.39
N GLU A 116 -8.91 -2.95 10.29
CA GLU A 116 -9.54 -3.72 11.36
C GLU A 116 -8.74 -4.98 11.73
N GLY A 117 -8.46 -5.17 13.02
CA GLY A 117 -7.77 -6.36 13.53
C GLY A 117 -6.24 -6.22 13.60
N TYR A 118 -5.70 -5.05 13.25
CA TYR A 118 -4.28 -4.74 13.36
C TYR A 118 -4.05 -3.48 14.19
N GLU A 119 -2.89 -3.39 14.85
CA GLU A 119 -2.40 -2.11 15.36
C GLU A 119 -2.08 -1.23 14.15
N CYS A 120 -2.88 -0.18 13.94
CA CYS A 120 -2.87 0.59 12.72
C CYS A 120 -2.83 2.10 12.99
N ILE A 121 -1.92 2.80 12.32
CA ILE A 121 -1.87 4.25 12.26
C ILE A 121 -2.48 4.68 10.92
N ALA A 122 -3.71 5.18 10.96
CA ALA A 122 -4.37 5.74 9.79
C ALA A 122 -3.98 7.21 9.61
N LEU A 123 -3.25 7.53 8.55
CA LEU A 123 -2.74 8.88 8.30
C LEU A 123 -3.53 9.57 7.21
N VAL A 124 -3.90 10.84 7.41
CA VAL A 124 -4.38 11.66 6.29
C VAL A 124 -3.19 11.97 5.38
N LYS A 125 -3.27 11.57 4.10
CA LYS A 125 -2.18 11.67 3.11
C LYS A 125 -0.98 10.84 3.58
N GLY A 126 -1.24 9.58 3.87
CA GLY A 126 -0.25 8.62 4.38
C GLY A 126 0.89 8.38 3.38
N ASP A 127 0.58 8.37 2.09
CA ASP A 127 1.53 8.31 0.97
C ASP A 127 2.53 9.49 0.93
N GLU A 128 2.13 10.70 1.36
CA GLU A 128 3.02 11.86 1.44
C GLU A 128 3.93 11.83 2.70
N LYS A 129 3.62 10.97 3.67
CA LYS A 129 4.19 11.01 5.03
C LYS A 129 4.98 9.76 5.41
N SER A 130 4.57 8.61 4.89
CA SER A 130 5.15 7.28 5.12
C SER A 130 5.64 6.72 3.79
N LEU A 131 6.92 6.38 3.75
CA LEU A 131 7.60 5.77 2.62
C LEU A 131 6.98 4.40 2.33
N SER A 132 6.62 3.67 3.39
CA SER A 132 5.97 2.36 3.26
C SER A 132 4.61 2.48 2.55
N CYS A 133 3.78 3.47 2.93
CA CYS A 133 2.52 3.76 2.24
C CYS A 133 2.76 4.26 0.81
N ALA A 134 3.74 5.15 0.60
CA ALA A 134 4.08 5.65 -0.73
C ALA A 134 4.46 4.49 -1.68
N CYS A 135 5.27 3.55 -1.20
CA CYS A 135 5.63 2.35 -1.96
C CYS A 135 4.40 1.48 -2.25
N ALA A 136 3.53 1.26 -1.27
CA ALA A 136 2.29 0.52 -1.46
C ALA A 136 1.39 1.19 -2.52
N SER A 137 1.25 2.52 -2.48
CA SER A 137 0.48 3.31 -3.44
C SER A 137 0.96 3.11 -4.88
N VAL A 138 2.27 3.24 -5.10
CA VAL A 138 2.89 3.05 -6.42
C VAL A 138 2.63 1.63 -6.93
N VAL A 139 2.85 0.61 -6.10
CA VAL A 139 2.65 -0.79 -6.48
C VAL A 139 1.18 -1.07 -6.80
N ALA A 140 0.26 -0.64 -5.94
CA ALA A 140 -1.18 -0.80 -6.15
C ALA A 140 -1.63 -0.15 -7.47
N LYS A 141 -1.14 1.06 -7.76
CA LYS A 141 -1.46 1.81 -8.98
C LYS A 141 -0.94 1.12 -10.23
N VAL A 142 0.34 0.68 -10.23
CA VAL A 142 0.95 -0.03 -11.37
C VAL A 142 0.18 -1.33 -11.66
N LEU A 143 -0.10 -2.13 -10.63
CA LEU A 143 -0.83 -3.39 -10.80
C LEU A 143 -2.25 -3.16 -11.30
N ARG A 144 -2.95 -2.14 -10.79
CA ARG A 144 -4.29 -1.79 -11.27
C ARG A 144 -4.26 -1.36 -12.73
N ASP A 145 -3.33 -0.50 -13.12
CA ASP A 145 -3.26 0.00 -14.49
C ASP A 145 -3.03 -1.14 -15.47
N ARG A 146 -2.13 -2.08 -15.13
CA ARG A 146 -1.91 -3.31 -15.91
C ARG A 146 -3.16 -4.20 -16.02
N ILE A 147 -3.99 -4.28 -14.98
CA ILE A 147 -5.27 -5.02 -15.03
C ILE A 147 -6.28 -4.33 -15.95
N MET A 148 -6.27 -3.00 -16.03
CA MET A 148 -7.24 -2.22 -16.81
C MET A 148 -6.88 -2.04 -18.29
N GLU A 149 -5.62 -2.27 -18.67
CA GLU A 149 -5.14 -2.24 -20.06
C GLU A 149 -5.47 -3.53 -20.83
N HIS A 150 -6.00 -4.55 -20.16
CA HIS A 150 -6.38 -5.85 -20.71
C HIS A 150 -7.88 -6.13 -20.52
#